data_AF-A0A6G2D6A1-F1
#
_entry.id   AF-A0A6G2D6A1-F1
#
_cell.length_a   1.000
_cell.length_b   1.000
_cell.length_c   1.000
_cell.angle_alpha   90.00
_cell.angle_beta   90.00
_cell.angle_gamma   90.00
#
_symmetry.space_group_name_H-M   'P 1'
#
loop_
_entity.id
_entity.type
_entity.pdbx_description
1 polymer ?
#
loop_
_entity_poly.entity_id
_entity_poly.type
_entity_poly.pdbx_seq_one_letter_code
_entity_poly.pdbx_strand_id
1 'polypeptide(L)'
;ITYGDVFRFPGAIELILDTKGETTPIKADNKDYHFMNSNEGYEGKLKIPHIIDEFATKILGEIKDPQTGVMTEKADASLTEFAIMFQFEGDKNKTRYVMYYCFASRPSLGSKTKNGTSTNERELSFKASP
;
A
#
# COMPACT_ATOMS: atom_id res chain seq x y z
N ILE A 1 -9.34 13.29 -8.56
CA ILE A 1 -9.16 11.88 -8.96
C ILE A 1 -10.53 11.21 -8.97
N THR A 2 -10.79 10.35 -9.96
CA THR A 2 -11.98 9.50 -10.00
C THR A 2 -11.52 8.06 -9.88
N TYR A 3 -12.04 7.32 -8.89
CA TYR A 3 -11.69 5.92 -8.68
C TYR A 3 -12.57 5.02 -9.57
N GLY A 4 -11.97 3.93 -10.06
CA GLY A 4 -12.66 2.91 -10.85
C GLY A 4 -13.44 1.93 -9.98
N ASP A 5 -13.83 0.80 -10.59
CA ASP A 5 -14.58 -0.25 -9.92
C ASP A 5 -13.79 -0.90 -8.79
N VAL A 6 -14.50 -1.24 -7.72
CA VAL A 6 -13.95 -1.96 -6.58
C VAL A 6 -13.67 -3.41 -6.98
N PHE A 7 -12.45 -3.88 -6.70
CA PHE A 7 -12.08 -5.28 -6.84
C PHE A 7 -11.48 -5.83 -5.55
N ARG A 8 -11.65 -7.13 -5.32
CA ARG A 8 -11.24 -7.79 -4.07
C ARG A 8 -9.77 -8.16 -4.15
N PHE A 9 -8.99 -7.80 -3.12
CA PHE A 9 -7.62 -8.27 -2.92
C PHE A 9 -7.59 -9.31 -1.79
N PRO A 10 -7.65 -10.63 -2.08
CA PRO A 10 -7.58 -11.68 -1.07
C PRO A 10 -6.15 -11.95 -0.60
N GLY A 11 -6.01 -12.56 0.58
CA GLY A 11 -4.73 -13.08 1.07
C GLY A 11 -3.91 -12.12 1.92
N ALA A 12 -4.50 -11.05 2.45
CA ALA A 12 -3.83 -10.19 3.42
C ALA A 12 -3.44 -11.01 4.67
N ILE A 13 -2.13 -11.05 4.96
CA ILE A 13 -1.56 -11.69 6.15
C ILE A 13 -1.39 -10.65 7.26
N GLU A 14 -0.88 -9.47 6.91
CA GLU A 14 -0.63 -8.37 7.84
C GLU A 14 -0.73 -7.03 7.10
N LEU A 15 -1.30 -6.01 7.75
CA LEU A 15 -1.31 -4.63 7.27
C LEU A 15 -0.75 -3.73 8.39
N ILE A 16 0.33 -3.01 8.09
CA ILE A 16 0.94 -2.01 8.97
C ILE A 16 0.73 -0.63 8.35
N LEU A 17 0.35 0.35 9.17
CA LEU A 17 0.15 1.74 8.78
C LEU A 17 0.92 2.64 9.75
N ASP A 18 2.02 3.22 9.28
CA ASP A 18 2.86 4.14 10.05
C ASP A 18 2.49 5.58 9.69
N THR A 19 2.14 6.40 10.68
CA THR A 19 1.83 7.82 10.47
C THR A 19 3.08 8.57 10.00
N LYS A 20 2.93 9.41 8.98
CA LYS A 20 3.95 10.36 8.54
C LYS A 20 3.51 11.78 8.78
N GLY A 21 4.36 12.51 9.47
CA GLY A 21 4.14 13.89 9.80
C GLY A 21 5.30 14.41 10.62
N GLU A 22 5.63 15.67 10.42
CA GLU A 22 6.63 16.37 11.20
C GLU A 22 5.96 17.46 12.01
N THR A 23 6.37 17.58 13.26
CA THR A 23 6.03 18.73 14.09
C THR A 23 7.21 19.68 14.08
N THR A 24 7.07 20.81 13.39
CA THR A 24 8.08 21.86 13.35
C THR A 24 7.77 22.91 14.43
N PRO A 25 8.66 23.13 15.41
CA PRO A 25 8.49 24.20 16.37
C PRO A 25 8.84 25.56 15.74
N ILE A 26 7.98 26.55 15.96
CA ILE A 26 8.25 27.96 15.71
C ILE A 26 8.88 28.52 16.98
N LYS A 27 10.14 28.98 16.87
CA LYS A 27 10.87 29.63 17.96
C LYS A 27 10.51 31.11 18.02
N ALA A 28 10.09 31.59 19.19
CA ALA A 28 9.99 33.02 19.51
C ALA A 28 10.46 33.24 20.95
N ASP A 29 11.08 34.39 21.23
CA ASP A 29 11.62 34.73 22.56
C ASP A 29 12.51 33.62 23.18
N ASN A 30 13.38 33.01 22.37
CA ASN A 30 14.26 31.90 22.78
C ASN A 30 13.54 30.65 23.33
N LYS A 31 12.24 30.49 23.07
CA LYS A 31 11.45 29.29 23.43
C LYS A 31 10.65 28.76 22.25
N ASP A 32 10.25 27.50 22.36
CA ASP A 32 9.22 26.93 21.49
C ASP A 32 7.90 27.64 21.78
N TYR A 33 7.47 28.48 20.85
CA TYR A 33 6.29 29.34 21.03
C TYR A 33 5.04 28.71 20.44
N HIS A 34 5.18 28.02 19.30
CA HIS A 34 4.07 27.37 18.61
C HIS A 34 4.55 26.15 17.85
N PHE A 35 3.68 25.16 17.62
CA PHE A 35 4.00 23.95 16.85
C PHE A 35 3.17 23.93 15.57
N MET A 36 3.81 23.77 14.42
CA MET A 36 3.13 23.45 13.16
C MET A 36 3.21 21.95 12.93
N ASN A 37 2.08 21.32 12.64
CA ASN A 37 2.02 19.91 12.31
C ASN A 37 1.84 19.74 10.79
N SER A 38 2.78 19.07 10.14
CA SER A 38 2.59 18.51 8.80
C SER A 38 1.91 17.15 8.92
N ASN A 39 0.85 16.92 8.15
CA ASN A 39 0.21 15.62 8.04
C ASN A 39 0.49 15.08 6.63
N GLU A 40 1.51 14.24 6.51
CA GLU A 40 1.93 13.64 5.23
C GLU A 40 1.20 12.33 4.94
N GLY A 41 0.31 11.92 5.86
CA GLY A 41 -0.52 10.73 5.75
C GLY A 41 0.13 9.50 6.38
N TYR A 42 0.17 8.40 5.63
CA TYR A 42 0.62 7.10 6.12
C TYR A 42 1.55 6.40 5.14
N GLU A 43 2.57 5.73 5.68
CA GLU A 43 3.28 4.66 4.98
C GLU A 43 2.66 3.32 5.36
N GLY A 44 2.17 2.60 4.35
CA GLY A 44 1.54 1.30 4.50
C GLY A 44 2.43 0.16 4.03
N LYS A 45 2.39 -0.97 4.74
CA LYS A 45 2.99 -2.24 4.33
C LYS A 45 1.95 -3.34 4.41
N LEU A 46 1.62 -3.91 3.26
CA LEU A 46 0.69 -5.04 3.15
C LEU A 46 1.47 -6.32 2.84
N LYS A 47 1.42 -7.30 3.75
CA LYS A 47 1.99 -8.64 3.52
C LYS A 47 0.95 -9.56 2.91
N ILE A 48 1.31 -10.20 1.81
CA ILE A 48 0.45 -11.07 0.99
C ILE A 48 1.26 -12.22 0.41
N PRO A 49 0.66 -13.38 0.12
CA PRO A 49 1.36 -14.49 -0.52
C PRO A 49 1.68 -14.21 -2.00
N HIS A 50 0.82 -13.45 -2.66
CA HIS A 50 0.94 -13.14 -4.09
C HIS A 50 0.18 -11.85 -4.42
N ILE A 51 0.68 -11.08 -5.38
CA ILE A 51 -0.01 -9.90 -5.93
C ILE A 51 -0.95 -10.39 -7.01
N ILE A 52 -2.25 -10.09 -6.89
CA ILE A 52 -3.24 -10.53 -7.86
C ILE A 52 -3.06 -9.81 -9.20
N ASP A 53 -3.38 -10.52 -10.29
CA ASP A 53 -3.29 -10.01 -11.66
C ASP A 53 -4.04 -8.69 -11.86
N GLU A 54 -5.19 -8.49 -11.21
CA GLU A 54 -5.94 -7.23 -11.31
C GLU A 54 -5.15 -6.06 -10.74
N PHE A 55 -4.46 -6.24 -9.61
CA PHE A 55 -3.65 -5.17 -9.02
C PHE A 55 -2.39 -4.94 -9.85
N ALA A 56 -1.74 -6.01 -10.29
CA ALA A 56 -0.57 -5.92 -11.17
C ALA A 56 -0.88 -5.17 -12.48
N THR A 57 -1.99 -5.48 -13.13
CA THR A 57 -2.37 -4.84 -14.41
C THR A 57 -2.96 -3.44 -14.24
N LYS A 58 -3.92 -3.26 -13.33
CA LYS A 58 -4.66 -1.98 -13.19
C LYS A 58 -3.88 -0.93 -12.40
N ILE A 59 -3.04 -1.34 -11.44
CA ILE A 59 -2.36 -0.42 -10.52
C ILE A 59 -0.86 -0.35 -10.81
N LEU A 60 -0.18 -1.49 -10.98
CA LEU A 60 1.26 -1.53 -11.25
C LEU A 60 1.62 -1.34 -12.73
N GLY A 61 0.62 -1.37 -13.63
CA GLY A 61 0.82 -1.18 -15.07
C GLY A 61 1.50 -2.36 -15.78
N GLU A 62 1.48 -3.56 -15.16
CA GLU A 62 1.99 -4.78 -15.78
C GLU A 62 1.11 -5.22 -16.95
N ILE A 63 1.72 -5.85 -17.96
CA ILE A 63 1.00 -6.34 -19.15
C ILE A 63 0.93 -7.85 -19.11
N LYS A 64 -0.29 -8.38 -19.14
CA LYS A 64 -0.54 -9.81 -19.29
C LYS A 64 -0.66 -10.18 -20.76
N ASP A 65 0.16 -11.11 -21.22
CA ASP A 65 0.00 -11.70 -22.55
C ASP A 65 -1.24 -12.60 -22.58
N PRO A 66 -2.21 -12.37 -23.49
CA PRO A 66 -3.45 -13.15 -23.56
C PRO A 66 -3.26 -14.60 -24.03
N GLN A 67 -2.18 -14.90 -24.75
CA GLN A 67 -1.90 -16.25 -25.27
C GLN A 67 -1.08 -17.07 -24.27
N THR A 68 -0.05 -16.46 -23.69
CA THR A 68 0.90 -17.18 -22.81
C THR A 68 0.58 -17.01 -21.33
N GLY A 69 -0.21 -16.00 -20.96
CA GLY A 69 -0.51 -15.66 -19.57
C GLY A 69 0.67 -15.02 -18.82
N VAL A 70 1.78 -14.74 -19.50
CA VAL A 70 2.99 -14.16 -18.90
C VAL A 70 2.71 -12.72 -18.49
N MET A 71 3.04 -12.41 -17.24
CA MET A 71 3.04 -11.05 -16.69
C MET A 71 4.37 -10.37 -17.01
N THR A 72 4.31 -9.26 -17.74
CA THR A 72 5.48 -8.47 -18.12
C THR A 72 5.50 -7.16 -17.36
N GLU A 73 6.52 -7.00 -16.53
CA GLU A 73 6.79 -5.78 -15.79
C GLU A 73 7.68 -4.85 -16.62
N LYS A 74 7.23 -3.62 -16.89
CA LYS A 74 8.00 -2.64 -17.65
C LYS A 74 8.66 -1.62 -16.72
N ALA A 75 9.85 -1.15 -17.09
CA ALA A 75 10.57 -0.13 -16.33
C ALA A 75 9.87 1.25 -16.41
N ASP A 76 9.18 1.52 -17.52
CA ASP A 76 8.42 2.73 -17.81
C ASP A 76 6.92 2.58 -17.51
N ALA A 77 6.53 1.54 -16.77
CA ALA A 77 5.14 1.34 -16.38
C ALA A 77 4.63 2.53 -15.55
N SER A 78 3.50 3.11 -15.96
CA SER A 78 2.84 4.16 -15.19
C SER A 78 2.07 3.53 -14.04
N LEU A 79 2.59 3.68 -12.83
CA LEU A 79 1.85 3.36 -11.60
C LEU A 79 0.61 4.25 -11.54
N THR A 80 -0.53 3.64 -11.22
CA THR A 80 -1.82 4.35 -11.08
C THR A 80 -2.15 4.52 -9.61
N GLU A 81 -2.65 5.70 -9.24
CA GLU A 81 -3.15 5.94 -7.89
C GLU A 81 -4.37 5.06 -7.58
N PHE A 82 -4.46 4.55 -6.36
CA PHE A 82 -5.57 3.70 -5.93
C PHE A 82 -6.13 4.13 -4.59
N ALA A 83 -7.26 3.52 -4.22
CA ALA A 83 -7.78 3.57 -2.87
C ALA A 83 -7.79 2.16 -2.30
N ILE A 84 -7.44 2.00 -1.03
CA ILE A 84 -7.51 0.73 -0.33
C ILE A 84 -8.60 0.78 0.74
N MET A 85 -9.41 -0.28 0.77
CA MET A 85 -10.45 -0.48 1.77
C MET A 85 -10.15 -1.72 2.58
N PHE A 86 -10.24 -1.62 3.90
CA PHE A 86 -10.00 -2.75 4.80
C PHE A 86 -10.84 -2.65 6.07
N GLN A 87 -10.94 -3.76 6.78
CA GLN A 87 -11.52 -3.85 8.12
C GLN A 87 -10.59 -4.72 8.97
N PHE A 88 -10.56 -4.48 10.27
CA PHE A 88 -9.87 -5.37 11.20
C PHE A 88 -10.84 -6.43 11.71
N GLU A 89 -10.54 -7.70 11.43
CA GLU A 89 -11.28 -8.81 12.02
C GLU A 89 -11.12 -8.79 13.55
N GLY A 90 -12.24 -8.95 14.26
CA GLY A 90 -12.28 -8.84 15.72
C GLY A 90 -12.74 -7.47 16.25
N ASP A 91 -12.87 -6.44 15.38
CA ASP A 91 -13.58 -5.22 15.77
C ASP A 91 -15.08 -5.49 15.89
N LYS A 92 -15.62 -5.34 17.11
CA LYS A 92 -17.04 -5.49 17.41
C LYS A 92 -17.92 -4.59 16.55
N ASN A 93 -17.44 -3.41 16.20
CA ASN A 93 -18.18 -2.43 15.41
C ASN A 93 -18.03 -2.65 13.90
N LYS A 94 -17.18 -3.59 13.47
CA LYS A 94 -16.87 -3.86 12.06
C LYS A 94 -16.52 -2.58 11.29
N THR A 95 -15.67 -1.74 11.90
CA THR A 95 -15.26 -0.47 11.32
C THR A 95 -14.54 -0.71 10.00
N ARG A 96 -14.97 0.03 8.98
CA ARG A 96 -14.38 0.00 7.64
C ARG A 96 -13.53 1.23 7.46
N TYR A 97 -12.31 1.01 7.00
CA TYR A 97 -11.34 2.05 6.72
C TYR A 97 -11.21 2.19 5.21
N VAL A 98 -11.08 3.43 4.75
CA VAL A 98 -10.77 3.74 3.35
C VAL A 98 -9.63 4.74 3.35
N MET A 99 -8.56 4.40 2.64
CA MET A 99 -7.45 5.31 2.38
C MET A 99 -7.46 5.67 0.91
N TYR A 100 -7.57 6.96 0.63
CA TYR A 100 -7.55 7.51 -0.72
C TYR A 100 -6.12 7.92 -1.10
N TYR A 101 -5.91 8.21 -2.38
CA TYR A 101 -4.66 8.75 -2.92
C TYR A 101 -3.44 7.89 -2.51
N CYS A 102 -3.59 6.58 -2.68
CA CYS A 102 -2.54 5.62 -2.39
C CYS A 102 -1.62 5.44 -3.60
N PHE A 103 -0.32 5.46 -3.36
CA PHE A 103 0.74 5.23 -4.33
C PHE A 103 1.52 3.98 -3.93
N ALA A 104 1.54 2.96 -4.79
CA ALA A 104 2.29 1.74 -4.54
C ALA A 104 3.76 1.95 -4.92
N SER A 105 4.65 1.43 -4.10
CA SER A 105 6.03 1.20 -4.49
C SER A 105 6.13 -0.11 -5.26
N ARG A 106 7.08 -0.19 -6.19
CA ARG A 106 7.38 -1.45 -6.88
C ARG A 106 7.66 -2.55 -5.83
N PRO A 107 6.91 -3.66 -5.84
CA PRO A 107 7.03 -4.70 -4.84
C PRO A 107 8.39 -5.40 -4.98
N SER A 108 8.98 -5.78 -3.84
CA SER A 108 10.23 -6.55 -3.86
C SER A 108 9.95 -7.98 -4.34
N LEU A 109 10.76 -8.46 -5.28
CA LEU A 109 10.75 -9.85 -5.73
C LEU A 109 11.76 -10.63 -4.89
N GLY A 110 11.25 -11.39 -3.93
CA GLY A 110 12.04 -12.24 -3.06
C GLY A 110 11.30 -13.53 -2.71
N SER A 111 12.04 -14.61 -2.54
CA SER A 111 11.53 -15.88 -2.03
C SER A 111 12.56 -16.47 -1.07
N LYS A 112 12.09 -17.13 -0.02
CA LYS A 112 12.96 -17.85 0.92
C LYS A 112 12.84 -19.36 0.67
N THR A 113 13.95 -20.08 0.80
CA THR A 113 13.93 -21.55 0.74
C THR A 113 13.11 -22.08 1.92
N LYS A 114 12.11 -22.93 1.65
CA LYS A 114 11.23 -23.45 2.69
C LYS A 114 11.92 -24.56 3.49
N ASN A 115 11.98 -24.39 4.80
CA ASN A 115 12.15 -25.49 5.76
C ASN A 115 10.83 -25.70 6.51
N GLY A 116 9.85 -26.39 5.89
CA GLY A 116 8.55 -26.70 6.49
C GLY A 116 7.34 -26.04 5.79
N THR A 117 6.28 -25.74 6.56
CA THR A 117 4.97 -25.25 6.08
C THR A 117 4.90 -23.75 5.78
N SER A 118 6.02 -23.02 5.81
CA SER A 118 6.02 -21.58 5.57
C SER A 118 5.56 -21.23 4.15
N THR A 119 4.65 -20.26 4.04
CA THR A 119 4.24 -19.68 2.76
C THR A 119 5.22 -18.58 2.37
N ASN A 120 5.47 -18.41 1.08
CA ASN A 120 6.24 -17.25 0.63
C ASN A 120 5.40 -16.00 0.87
N GLU A 121 6.01 -14.99 1.48
CA GLU A 121 5.40 -13.70 1.75
C GLU A 121 6.02 -12.66 0.82
N ARG A 122 5.18 -11.77 0.31
CA ARG A 122 5.56 -10.57 -0.42
C ARG A 122 5.06 -9.35 0.34
N GLU A 123 5.86 -8.30 0.33
CA GLU A 123 5.51 -7.00 0.90
C GLU A 123 5.16 -6.02 -0.23
N LEU A 124 3.94 -5.51 -0.19
CA LEU A 124 3.49 -4.37 -0.99
C LEU A 124 3.55 -3.12 -0.11
N SER A 125 4.54 -2.27 -0.33
CA SER A 125 4.64 -0.97 0.33
C SER A 125 3.83 0.07 -0.45
N PHE A 126 3.11 0.95 0.24
CA PHE A 126 2.39 2.05 -0.36
C PHE A 126 2.42 3.30 0.51
N LYS A 127 2.17 4.47 -0.07
CA LYS A 127 1.98 5.74 0.64
C LYS A 127 0.56 6.21 0.44
N ALA A 128 -0.10 6.66 1.48
CA ALA A 128 -1.41 7.29 1.41
C ALA A 128 -1.28 8.72 1.93
N SER A 129 -1.45 9.71 1.07
CA SER A 129 -1.27 11.11 1.42
C SER A 129 -2.57 11.90 1.22
N PRO A 130 -2.92 12.84 2.13
CA PRO A 130 -4.10 13.69 2.00
C PRO A 130 -4.08 14.63 0.79
#